data_AF-A0A963KMX0-F1
#
_entry.id   AF-A0A963KMX0-F1
#
_cell.length_a   1.000
_cell.length_b   1.000
_cell.length_c   1.000
_cell.angle_alpha   90.00
_cell.angle_beta   90.00
_cell.angle_gamma   90.00
#
_symmetry.space_group_name_H-M   'P 1'
#
loop_
_entity.id
_entity.type
_entity.pdbx_description
1 polymer ?
#
loop_
_entity_poly.entity_id
_entity_poly.type
_entity_poly.pdbx_seq_one_letter_code
_entity_poly.pdbx_strand_id
1 'polypeptide(L)'
;MRIGWSQEHPSTRQDQGKGREVGIEVGGILGLVILIADIWAIVNIFGSSASVGSKVLWIVIVLVLPVIGLILWWLMGPRSR
;
A
#
# COMPACT_ATOMS: atom_id res chain seq x y z
N MET A 1 -11.96 -59.42 -33.08
CA MET A 1 -11.56 -59.77 -31.70
C MET A 1 -10.72 -58.61 -31.18
N ARG A 2 -11.31 -57.69 -30.39
CA ARG A 2 -10.68 -56.43 -29.96
C ARG A 2 -10.03 -56.67 -28.60
N ILE A 3 -8.70 -56.74 -28.61
CA ILE A 3 -7.88 -57.01 -27.44
C ILE A 3 -7.70 -55.70 -26.66
N GLY A 4 -8.19 -55.67 -25.43
CA GLY A 4 -7.46 -55.10 -24.30
C GLY A 4 -7.23 -53.60 -24.19
N TRP A 5 -8.12 -52.72 -24.66
CA TRP A 5 -8.15 -51.33 -24.16
C TRP A 5 -8.97 -51.28 -22.87
N SER A 6 -8.43 -51.84 -21.79
CA SER A 6 -8.96 -51.72 -20.44
C SER A 6 -7.82 -51.50 -19.45
N GLN A 7 -7.16 -50.37 -19.67
CA GLN A 7 -6.34 -49.60 -18.75
C GLN A 7 -6.77 -48.17 -19.13
N GLU A 8 -7.33 -47.33 -18.25
CA GLU A 8 -6.63 -46.62 -17.18
C GLU A 8 -7.58 -46.18 -16.03
N HIS A 9 -6.97 -45.86 -14.89
CA HIS A 9 -7.53 -45.74 -13.55
C HIS A 9 -8.39 -44.48 -13.30
N PRO A 10 -9.51 -44.58 -12.54
CA PRO A 10 -10.23 -43.41 -12.04
C PRO A 10 -9.54 -42.85 -10.79
N SER A 11 -8.67 -41.86 -10.96
CA SER A 11 -8.16 -41.07 -9.83
C SER A 11 -7.61 -39.71 -10.23
N THR A 12 -8.41 -38.92 -10.94
CA THR A 12 -8.20 -37.46 -10.92
C THR A 12 -9.39 -36.82 -10.24
N ARG A 13 -9.48 -37.03 -8.92
CA ARG A 13 -10.10 -36.02 -8.06
C ARG A 13 -9.23 -34.77 -8.26
N GLN A 14 -9.63 -33.94 -9.22
CA GLN A 14 -9.04 -32.64 -9.51
C GLN A 14 -9.48 -31.68 -8.39
N ASP A 15 -9.21 -32.03 -7.13
CA ASP A 15 -9.03 -31.03 -6.08
C ASP A 15 -7.54 -30.73 -5.99
N GLN A 16 -6.94 -30.41 -7.14
CA GLN A 16 -5.67 -29.71 -7.14
C GLN A 16 -5.89 -28.46 -6.33
N GLY A 17 -5.31 -28.48 -5.13
CA GLY A 17 -5.42 -27.43 -4.15
C GLY A 17 -5.26 -26.12 -4.88
N LYS A 18 -6.39 -25.42 -5.00
CA LYS A 18 -6.40 -24.00 -5.30
C LYS A 18 -5.67 -23.42 -4.10
N GLY A 19 -4.34 -23.42 -4.20
CA GLY A 19 -3.46 -22.70 -3.32
C GLY A 19 -4.17 -21.38 -3.20
N ARG A 20 -4.56 -21.04 -1.98
CA ARG A 20 -5.16 -19.74 -1.75
C ARG A 20 -4.04 -18.79 -2.12
N GLU A 21 -4.06 -18.36 -3.38
CA GLU A 21 -3.33 -17.23 -3.87
C GLU A 21 -3.91 -16.09 -3.06
N VAL A 22 -3.38 -15.94 -1.85
CA VAL A 22 -3.48 -14.73 -1.09
C VAL A 22 -2.60 -13.76 -1.85
N GLY A 23 -3.16 -13.26 -2.96
CA GLY A 23 -2.62 -12.11 -3.65
C GLY A 23 -2.61 -11.02 -2.60
N ILE A 24 -1.44 -10.78 -2.03
CA ILE A 24 -1.24 -9.60 -1.20
C ILE A 24 -1.50 -8.48 -2.19
N GLU A 25 -2.67 -7.85 -2.05
CA GLU A 25 -3.01 -6.62 -2.73
C GLU A 25 -2.11 -5.54 -2.12
N VAL A 26 -0.83 -5.57 -2.51
CA VAL A 26 0.22 -4.68 -2.00
C VAL A 26 -0.21 -3.22 -2.15
N GLY A 27 -1.08 -2.90 -3.11
CA GLY A 27 -1.68 -1.57 -3.28
C GLY A 27 -2.58 -1.12 -2.12
N GLY A 28 -3.41 -2.00 -1.55
CA GLY A 28 -4.40 -1.61 -0.53
C GLY A 28 -3.77 -1.27 0.82
N ILE A 29 -2.89 -2.16 1.30
CA ILE A 29 -2.22 -2.00 2.59
C ILE A 29 -1.19 -0.86 2.52
N LEU A 30 -0.39 -0.78 1.44
CA LEU A 30 0.58 0.31 1.30
C LEU A 30 -0.10 1.66 1.14
N GLY A 31 -1.22 1.74 0.41
CA GLY A 31 -2.01 2.96 0.29
C GLY A 31 -2.56 3.42 1.65
N LEU A 32 -3.02 2.49 2.49
CA LEU A 32 -3.49 2.79 3.84
C LEU A 32 -2.37 3.33 4.75
N VAL A 33 -1.17 2.75 4.67
CA VAL A 33 0.00 3.23 5.41
C VAL A 33 0.37 4.66 4.99
N ILE A 34 0.41 4.93 3.68
CA ILE A 34 0.71 6.27 3.15
C ILE A 34 -0.34 7.27 3.62
N LEU A 35 -1.64 6.91 3.57
CA LEU A 35 -2.72 7.78 4.02
C LEU A 35 -2.61 8.14 5.51
N ILE A 36 -2.29 7.17 6.37
CA ILE A 36 -2.07 7.42 7.80
C ILE A 36 -0.87 8.38 7.99
N ALA A 37 0.19 8.17 7.22
CA ALA A 37 1.38 9.00 7.28
C ALA A 37 1.11 10.43 6.79
N ASP A 38 0.29 10.61 5.75
CA ASP A 38 -0.12 11.92 5.22
C ASP A 38 -0.89 12.71 6.29
N ILE A 39 -1.85 12.06 6.96
CA ILE A 39 -2.61 12.67 8.06
C ILE A 39 -1.67 13.10 9.19
N TRP A 40 -0.72 12.24 9.55
CA TRP A 40 0.27 12.55 10.58
C TRP A 40 1.14 13.75 10.21
N ALA A 41 1.62 13.83 8.97
CA ALA A 41 2.39 14.96 8.47
C ALA A 41 1.58 16.26 8.56
N ILE A 42 0.33 16.24 8.10
CA ILE A 42 -0.58 17.39 8.13
C ILE A 42 -0.81 17.89 9.57
N VAL A 43 -1.12 16.99 10.51
CA VAL A 43 -1.34 17.35 11.93
C VAL A 43 -0.11 18.05 12.51
N ASN A 44 1.10 17.54 12.22
CA ASN A 44 2.33 18.18 12.69
C ASN A 44 2.59 19.54 12.03
N ILE A 45 2.28 19.71 10.74
CA ILE A 45 2.40 21.01 10.05
C ILE A 45 1.46 22.04 10.69
N PHE A 46 0.22 21.65 11.00
CA PHE A 46 -0.75 22.52 11.66
C PHE A 46 -0.29 22.94 13.07
N GLY A 47 0.27 22.00 13.86
CA GLY A 47 0.81 22.27 15.19
C GLY A 47 2.15 23.01 15.21
N SER A 48 2.80 23.21 14.06
CA SER A 48 4.10 23.88 14.00
C SER A 48 3.99 25.41 14.17
N SER A 49 5.07 26.03 14.66
CA SER A 49 5.22 27.49 14.74
C SER A 49 5.55 28.15 13.39
N ALA A 50 5.43 27.41 12.28
CA ALA A 50 5.68 27.93 10.94
C ALA A 50 4.61 28.97 10.55
N SER A 51 4.97 29.92 9.70
CA SER A 51 4.01 30.89 9.15
C SER A 51 2.92 30.19 8.33
N VAL A 52 1.75 30.82 8.20
CA VAL A 52 0.61 30.27 7.45
C VAL A 52 1.00 29.91 6.01
N GLY A 53 1.77 30.77 5.33
CA GLY A 53 2.27 30.52 3.98
C GLY A 53 3.16 29.28 3.89
N SER A 54 4.05 29.08 4.87
CA SER A 54 4.89 27.89 4.94
C SER A 54 4.08 26.62 5.22
N LYS A 55 3.04 26.70 6.07
CA LYS A 55 2.13 25.55 6.33
C LYS A 55 1.43 25.11 5.05
N VAL A 56 0.86 26.06 4.30
CA VAL A 56 0.15 25.78 3.05
C VAL A 56 1.10 25.18 2.01
N LEU A 57 2.31 25.72 1.87
CA LEU A 57 3.31 25.18 0.94
C LEU A 57 3.65 23.71 1.25
N TRP A 58 3.88 23.39 2.52
CA TRP A 58 4.17 22.02 2.95
C TRP A 58 3.01 21.06 2.72
N ILE A 59 1.78 21.51 2.98
CA ILE A 59 0.57 20.70 2.72
C ILE A 59 0.44 20.40 1.23
N VAL A 60 0.65 21.38 0.35
CA VAL A 60 0.58 21.19 -1.11
C VAL A 60 1.64 20.21 -1.59
N ILE A 61 2.88 20.29 -1.09
CA ILE A 61 3.96 19.37 -1.46
C ILE A 61 3.60 17.91 -1.09
N VAL A 62 3.12 17.69 0.13
CA VAL A 62 2.71 16.36 0.61
C VAL A 62 1.54 15.81 -0.21
N LEU A 63 0.53 16.63 -0.54
CA LEU A 63 -0.63 16.21 -1.33
C LEU A 63 -0.31 15.87 -2.80
N VAL A 64 0.54 16.67 -3.46
CA VAL A 64 0.88 16.47 -4.88
C VAL A 64 1.84 15.29 -5.05
N LEU A 65 2.74 15.11 -4.08
CA LEU A 65 3.74 14.05 -4.07
C LEU A 65 3.64 13.29 -2.75
N PRO A 66 2.72 12.32 -2.61
CA PRO A 66 2.49 11.65 -1.33
C PRO A 66 3.77 10.99 -0.80
N VAL A 67 4.42 10.14 -1.58
CA VAL A 67 5.62 9.42 -1.12
C VAL A 67 6.81 10.37 -0.91
N ILE A 68 7.13 11.20 -1.91
CA ILE A 68 8.32 12.06 -1.89
C ILE A 68 8.14 13.24 -0.92
N GLY A 69 6.95 13.83 -0.91
CA GLY A 69 6.56 14.91 -0.02
C GLY A 69 6.57 14.47 1.44
N LEU A 70 6.14 13.23 1.75
CA LEU A 70 6.26 12.70 3.12
C LEU A 70 7.72 12.58 3.56
N ILE A 71 8.58 12.07 2.68
CA ILE A 71 10.01 11.89 2.98
C ILE A 71 10.67 13.26 3.21
N LEU A 72 10.42 14.23 2.33
CA LEU A 72 10.88 15.61 2.48
C LEU A 72 10.39 16.22 3.80
N TRP A 73 9.11 16.07 4.10
CA TRP A 73 8.54 16.59 5.35
C TRP A 73 9.16 15.90 6.58
N TRP A 74 9.46 14.61 6.51
CA TRP A 74 10.12 13.90 7.61
C TRP A 74 11.57 14.36 7.86
N LEU A 75 12.27 14.81 6.82
CA LEU A 75 13.64 15.33 6.91
C LEU A 75 13.69 16.80 7.36
N MET A 76 12.88 17.66 6.74
CA MET A 76 13.00 19.12 6.81
C MET A 76 11.66 19.83 7.01
N GLY A 77 10.58 19.08 7.20
CA GLY A 77 9.27 19.60 7.48
C GLY A 77 9.18 20.28 8.85
N PRO A 78 8.33 21.31 8.96
CA PRO A 78 8.12 22.03 10.22
C PRO A 78 7.43 21.08 11.19
N ARG A 79 8.22 20.51 12.10
CA ARG A 79 7.72 19.72 13.23
C ARG A 79 7.29 20.65 14.34
N SER A 80 6.10 20.39 14.88
CA SER A 80 5.71 20.91 16.19
C SER A 80 6.73 20.40 17.22
N ARG A 81 7.17 21.26 18.15
CA ARG A 81 8.02 20.88 19.29
C ARG A 81 7.14 20.64 20.49
#